data_AF-A0A6A8MFG2-F1
#
_entry.id   AF-A0A6A8MFG2-F1
#
_cell.length_a   1.000
_cell.length_b   1.000
_cell.length_c   1.000
_cell.angle_alpha   90.00
_cell.angle_beta   90.00
_cell.angle_gamma   90.00
#
_symmetry.space_group_name_H-M   'P 1'
#
loop_
_entity.id
_entity.type
_entity.pdbx_description
1 polymer ?
#
loop_
_entity_poly.entity_id
_entity_poly.type
_entity_poly.pdbx_seq_one_letter_code
_entity_poly.pdbx_strand_id
1 'polypeptide(L)'
;MAETLQAVLERQLLDDADPALDHFQDDFYGDFYDFFANYQNFKMLTGQLTPADLKKLKLYLYLDIFNSVDFRGRKTYRYCLVFDHELNFLAAESDFTLSALIRDLRKTPDRVSDYEQVKQQVLAGLAERFQSAASDGNQRIQNFNEVIADIYDKYSLNRYKIAYSLK
;
A
#
# COMPACT_ATOMS: atom_id res chain seq x y z
N MET A 1 22.67 -13.04 -8.51
CA MET A 1 23.25 -11.72 -8.85
C MET A 1 22.79 -10.74 -7.80
N ALA A 2 23.65 -9.83 -7.35
CA ALA A 2 23.23 -8.77 -6.45
C ALA A 2 22.24 -7.86 -7.19
N GLU A 3 21.11 -7.58 -6.56
CA GLU A 3 20.12 -6.66 -7.07
C GLU A 3 20.71 -5.26 -7.20
N THR A 4 20.33 -4.51 -8.25
CA THR A 4 20.76 -3.13 -8.46
C THR A 4 19.64 -2.17 -8.05
N LEU A 5 19.99 -0.92 -7.71
CA LEU A 5 19.00 0.12 -7.43
C LEU A 5 18.06 0.35 -8.62
N GLN A 6 18.58 0.20 -9.84
CA GLN A 6 17.76 0.23 -11.05
C GLN A 6 16.67 -0.86 -11.04
N ALA A 7 17.01 -2.09 -10.67
CA ALA A 7 16.05 -3.19 -10.58
C ALA A 7 15.01 -2.98 -9.45
N VAL A 8 15.36 -2.27 -8.38
CA VAL A 8 14.39 -1.81 -7.37
C VAL A 8 13.40 -0.83 -8.00
N LEU A 9 13.88 0.21 -8.66
CA LEU A 9 13.03 1.23 -9.27
C LEU A 9 12.10 0.66 -10.36
N GLU A 10 12.57 -0.31 -11.16
CA GLU A 10 11.75 -0.96 -12.20
C GLU A 10 10.56 -1.74 -11.61
N ARG A 11 10.76 -2.42 -10.47
CA ARG A 11 9.68 -3.17 -9.78
C ARG A 11 8.65 -2.26 -9.11
N GLN A 12 9.00 -1.00 -8.89
CA GLN A 12 8.14 0.02 -8.29
C GLN A 12 7.27 0.76 -9.32
N LEU A 13 7.40 0.42 -10.60
CA LEU A 13 6.55 0.98 -11.63
C LEU A 13 5.15 0.37 -11.57
N LEU A 14 4.15 1.24 -11.69
CA LEU A 14 2.78 0.83 -11.94
C LEU A 14 2.62 0.55 -13.42
N ASP A 15 1.83 -0.48 -13.72
CA ASP A 15 1.29 -0.68 -15.05
C ASP A 15 -0.07 0.03 -15.12
N ASP A 16 -0.09 1.20 -15.77
CA ASP A 16 -1.31 1.99 -15.97
C ASP A 16 -2.37 1.26 -16.79
N ALA A 17 -1.99 0.17 -17.48
CA ALA A 17 -2.91 -0.70 -18.21
C ALA A 17 -3.34 -1.94 -17.39
N ASP A 18 -2.87 -2.10 -16.13
CA ASP A 18 -3.32 -3.19 -15.26
C ASP A 18 -4.80 -2.99 -14.94
N PRO A 19 -5.72 -3.84 -15.47
CA PRO A 19 -7.14 -3.70 -15.21
C PRO A 19 -7.51 -3.99 -13.76
N ALA A 20 -6.58 -4.52 -12.96
CA ALA A 20 -6.74 -4.70 -11.53
C ALA A 20 -6.40 -3.45 -10.71
N LEU A 21 -5.91 -2.36 -11.33
CA LEU A 21 -5.58 -1.11 -10.65
C LEU A 21 -6.75 -0.13 -10.74
N ASP A 22 -7.48 0.02 -9.65
CA ASP A 22 -8.60 0.95 -9.53
C ASP A 22 -8.17 2.24 -8.82
N HIS A 23 -8.65 3.38 -9.30
CA HIS A 23 -8.39 4.69 -8.70
C HIS A 23 -9.60 5.17 -7.90
N PHE A 24 -9.36 5.73 -6.70
CA PHE A 24 -10.42 6.39 -5.95
C PHE A 24 -10.77 7.73 -6.58
N GLN A 25 -12.06 7.96 -6.84
CA GLN A 25 -12.57 9.22 -7.39
C GLN A 25 -13.13 10.18 -6.32
N ASP A 26 -13.47 9.68 -5.12
CA ASP A 26 -14.08 10.46 -4.02
C ASP A 26 -13.19 10.58 -2.77
N ASP A 27 -13.57 11.50 -1.87
CA ASP A 27 -12.80 11.90 -0.68
C ASP A 27 -12.58 10.71 0.28
N PHE A 28 -11.32 10.27 0.37
CA PHE A 28 -10.88 8.96 0.86
C PHE A 28 -10.94 8.76 2.38
N TYR A 29 -11.15 9.83 3.16
CA TYR A 29 -11.09 9.83 4.62
C TYR A 29 -12.41 9.31 5.24
N GLY A 30 -12.68 8.01 5.15
CA GLY A 30 -13.76 7.39 5.93
C GLY A 30 -14.32 6.10 5.36
N ASP A 31 -14.48 6.03 4.04
CA ASP A 31 -15.30 5.00 3.40
C ASP A 31 -14.51 3.82 2.82
N PHE A 32 -13.18 3.82 2.93
CA PHE A 32 -12.34 2.80 2.27
C PHE A 32 -12.60 1.38 2.79
N TYR A 33 -12.74 1.22 4.12
CA TYR A 33 -13.08 -0.09 4.66
C TYR A 33 -14.51 -0.50 4.30
N ASP A 34 -15.47 0.42 4.42
CA ASP A 34 -16.85 0.14 4.04
C ASP A 34 -16.93 -0.25 2.57
N PHE A 35 -16.18 0.41 1.69
CA PHE A 35 -16.01 0.01 0.30
C PHE A 35 -15.40 -1.39 0.19
N PHE A 36 -14.31 -1.69 0.87
CA PHE A 36 -13.63 -2.99 0.78
C PHE A 36 -14.49 -4.14 1.31
N ALA A 37 -15.12 -3.97 2.48
CA ALA A 37 -16.02 -4.93 3.07
C ALA A 37 -17.29 -5.11 2.23
N ASN A 38 -17.89 -4.03 1.73
CA ASN A 38 -19.06 -4.11 0.85
C ASN A 38 -18.71 -4.76 -0.49
N TYR A 39 -17.52 -4.50 -1.03
CA TYR A 39 -17.04 -5.11 -2.27
C TYR A 39 -16.80 -6.62 -2.11
N GLN A 40 -16.16 -7.04 -1.01
CA GLN A 40 -15.98 -8.45 -0.68
C GLN A 40 -17.33 -9.15 -0.49
N ASN A 41 -18.24 -8.55 0.28
CA ASN A 41 -19.59 -9.07 0.51
C ASN A 41 -20.38 -9.18 -0.79
N PHE A 42 -20.32 -8.16 -1.66
CA PHE A 42 -20.97 -8.15 -2.96
C PHE A 42 -20.44 -9.27 -3.88
N LYS A 43 -19.11 -9.46 -3.92
CA LYS A 43 -18.51 -10.55 -4.72
C LYS A 43 -18.86 -11.94 -4.19
N MET A 44 -18.98 -12.12 -2.87
CA MET A 44 -19.50 -13.37 -2.31
C MET A 44 -20.98 -13.60 -2.66
N LEU A 45 -21.82 -12.57 -2.52
CA LEU A 45 -23.26 -12.64 -2.83
C LEU A 45 -23.54 -12.95 -4.30
N THR A 46 -22.69 -12.46 -5.21
CA THR A 46 -22.80 -12.71 -6.65
C THR A 46 -22.15 -14.04 -7.09
N GLY A 47 -21.58 -14.81 -6.16
CA GLY A 47 -20.89 -16.07 -6.45
C GLY A 47 -19.57 -15.90 -7.19
N GLN A 48 -19.08 -14.67 -7.32
CA GLN A 48 -17.82 -14.34 -7.99
C GLN A 48 -16.60 -14.59 -7.08
N LEU A 49 -16.80 -14.69 -5.76
CA LEU A 49 -15.80 -15.09 -4.79
C LEU A 49 -16.33 -16.23 -3.93
N THR A 50 -15.54 -17.29 -3.77
CA THR A 50 -15.80 -18.29 -2.72
C THR A 50 -15.12 -17.89 -1.40
N PRO A 51 -15.53 -18.44 -0.24
CA PRO A 51 -14.82 -18.24 1.02
C PRO A 51 -13.34 -18.66 0.97
N ALA A 52 -13.00 -19.63 0.11
CA ALA A 52 -11.61 -20.06 -0.08
C ALA A 52 -10.78 -19.03 -0.89
N ASP A 53 -11.43 -18.30 -1.81
CA ASP A 53 -10.80 -17.23 -2.58
C ASP A 53 -10.62 -15.98 -1.73
N LEU A 54 -11.59 -15.68 -0.85
CA LEU A 54 -11.51 -14.56 0.09
C LEU A 54 -10.25 -14.63 0.96
N LYS A 55 -9.90 -15.81 1.46
CA LYS A 55 -8.69 -16.03 2.28
C LYS A 55 -7.38 -15.81 1.52
N LYS A 56 -7.41 -15.85 0.20
CA LYS A 56 -6.24 -15.62 -0.67
C LYS A 56 -6.17 -14.18 -1.13
N LEU A 57 -7.30 -13.45 -1.09
CA LEU A 57 -7.42 -12.09 -1.54
C LEU A 57 -6.60 -11.16 -0.64
N LYS A 58 -5.76 -10.35 -1.28
CA LYS A 58 -4.97 -9.31 -0.66
C LYS A 58 -5.32 -7.98 -1.28
N LEU A 59 -5.37 -6.99 -0.41
CA LEU A 59 -5.53 -5.60 -0.78
C LEU A 59 -4.14 -4.96 -0.90
N TYR A 60 -3.81 -4.51 -2.11
CA TYR A 60 -2.65 -3.67 -2.37
C TYR A 60 -3.11 -2.22 -2.43
N LEU A 61 -2.66 -1.38 -1.51
CA LEU A 61 -3.02 0.02 -1.42
C LEU A 61 -1.83 0.90 -1.81
N TYR A 62 -1.95 1.59 -2.94
CA TYR A 62 -0.93 2.47 -3.50
C TYR A 62 -1.23 3.92 -3.12
N LEU A 63 -0.35 4.53 -2.32
CA LEU A 63 -0.48 5.92 -1.85
C LEU A 63 0.48 6.85 -2.60
N ASP A 64 -0.03 8.04 -2.92
CA ASP A 64 0.70 9.12 -3.60
C ASP A 64 1.35 8.65 -4.91
N ILE A 65 0.52 8.35 -5.90
CA ILE A 65 0.91 7.97 -7.25
C ILE A 65 1.41 9.18 -8.05
N PHE A 66 2.58 9.05 -8.68
CA PHE A 66 3.18 10.12 -9.48
C PHE A 66 3.92 9.58 -10.71
N ASN A 67 4.24 10.47 -11.64
CA ASN A 67 5.07 10.14 -12.80
C ASN A 67 6.52 9.94 -12.36
N SER A 68 7.09 8.77 -12.68
CA SER A 68 8.48 8.47 -12.36
C SER A 68 9.44 9.46 -13.02
N VAL A 69 10.42 9.92 -12.24
CA VAL A 69 11.53 10.76 -12.73
C VAL A 69 12.55 9.92 -13.50
N ASP A 70 12.71 8.66 -13.12
CA ASP A 70 13.67 7.72 -13.71
C ASP A 70 13.11 7.06 -14.98
N PHE A 71 11.79 6.90 -15.08
CA PHE A 71 11.11 6.25 -16.21
C PHE A 71 10.03 7.16 -16.80
N ARG A 72 10.42 7.95 -17.81
CA ARG A 72 9.52 8.92 -18.45
C ARG A 72 8.25 8.26 -18.97
N GLY A 73 7.10 8.82 -18.58
CA GLY A 73 5.77 8.33 -19.00
C GLY A 73 5.26 7.12 -18.22
N ARG A 74 6.01 6.63 -17.23
CA ARG A 74 5.57 5.55 -16.33
C ARG A 74 5.16 6.15 -14.99
N LYS A 75 4.09 5.60 -14.39
CA LYS A 75 3.71 5.94 -13.02
C LYS A 75 4.41 5.05 -12.01
N THR A 76 4.51 5.54 -10.79
CA THR A 76 4.97 4.83 -9.61
C THR A 76 4.18 5.33 -8.40
N TYR A 77 4.37 4.71 -7.25
CA TYR A 77 3.75 5.10 -5.99
C TYR A 77 4.79 5.64 -5.02
N ARG A 78 4.36 6.17 -3.88
CA ARG A 78 5.28 6.42 -2.77
C ARG A 78 5.25 5.29 -1.76
N TYR A 79 4.05 4.75 -1.51
CA TYR A 79 3.81 3.65 -0.58
C TYR A 79 2.94 2.60 -1.24
N CYS A 80 3.27 1.33 -1.07
CA CYS A 80 2.42 0.19 -1.35
C CYS A 80 2.22 -0.57 -0.05
N LEU A 81 1.03 -0.48 0.54
CA LEU A 81 0.69 -1.15 1.79
C LEU A 81 -0.23 -2.32 1.48
N VAL A 82 0.14 -3.51 1.94
CA VAL A 82 -0.57 -4.75 1.63
C VAL A 82 -1.27 -5.27 2.87
N PHE A 83 -2.52 -5.69 2.70
CA PHE A 83 -3.35 -6.24 3.77
C PHE A 83 -4.02 -7.52 3.30
N ASP A 84 -4.25 -8.46 4.22
CA ASP A 84 -5.10 -9.62 3.95
C ASP A 84 -6.59 -9.25 4.05
N HIS A 85 -7.46 -10.23 3.80
CA HIS A 85 -8.90 -10.08 3.88
C HIS A 85 -9.45 -9.67 5.26
N GLU A 86 -8.69 -9.84 6.34
CA GLU A 86 -9.05 -9.39 7.70
C GLU A 86 -8.40 -8.05 8.07
N LEU A 87 -7.79 -7.35 7.10
CA LEU A 87 -6.99 -6.15 7.30
C LEU A 87 -5.72 -6.35 8.15
N ASN A 88 -5.19 -7.56 8.25
CA ASN A 88 -3.88 -7.73 8.86
C ASN A 88 -2.80 -7.22 7.90
N PHE A 89 -1.93 -6.33 8.39
CA PHE A 89 -0.85 -5.75 7.60
C PHE A 89 0.22 -6.78 7.22
N LEU A 90 0.52 -6.89 5.94
CA LEU A 90 1.48 -7.83 5.36
C LEU A 90 2.78 -7.11 5.02
N ALA A 91 3.63 -6.93 6.03
CA ALA A 91 4.89 -6.19 5.89
C ALA A 91 5.82 -6.76 4.80
N ALA A 92 5.87 -8.09 4.65
CA ALA A 92 6.75 -8.75 3.67
C ALA A 92 6.37 -8.48 2.20
N GLU A 93 5.13 -8.06 1.95
CA GLU A 93 4.59 -7.79 0.61
C GLU A 93 4.42 -6.29 0.34
N SER A 94 4.55 -5.48 1.39
CA SER A 94 4.47 -4.02 1.33
C SER A 94 5.81 -3.43 0.89
N ASP A 95 5.77 -2.31 0.18
CA ASP A 95 6.96 -1.68 -0.39
C ASP A 95 6.88 -0.14 -0.35
N PHE A 96 8.04 0.50 -0.42
CA PHE A 96 8.19 1.96 -0.38
C PHE A 96 9.15 2.38 -1.46
N THR A 97 8.82 3.40 -2.24
CA THR A 97 9.74 3.77 -3.30
C THR A 97 11.02 4.38 -2.75
N LEU A 98 12.12 4.22 -3.48
CA LEU A 98 13.39 4.83 -3.12
C LEU A 98 13.23 6.35 -2.91
N SER A 99 12.35 6.99 -3.68
CA SER A 99 11.98 8.39 -3.51
C SER A 99 11.30 8.71 -2.17
N ALA A 100 10.47 7.79 -1.64
CA ALA A 100 9.86 7.89 -0.33
C ALA A 100 10.94 7.88 0.76
N LEU A 101 11.89 6.94 0.63
CA LEU A 101 13.01 6.80 1.56
C LEU A 101 13.93 8.03 1.55
N ILE A 102 14.22 8.59 0.37
CA ILE A 102 15.03 9.82 0.25
C ILE A 102 14.39 10.95 1.04
N ARG A 103 13.06 11.11 0.96
CA ARG A 103 12.35 12.15 1.69
C ARG A 103 12.40 11.93 3.21
N ASP A 104 12.20 10.69 3.64
CA ASP A 104 12.12 10.35 5.07
C ASP A 104 13.50 10.34 5.75
N LEU A 105 14.55 9.90 5.05
CA LEU A 105 15.92 9.84 5.56
C LEU A 105 16.75 11.10 5.29
N ARG A 106 16.29 11.96 4.38
CA ARG A 106 17.06 13.10 3.83
C ARG A 106 18.44 12.70 3.30
N LYS A 107 18.58 11.46 2.82
CA LYS A 107 19.80 10.92 2.22
C LYS A 107 19.44 10.03 1.03
N THR A 108 20.28 10.08 0.01
CA THR A 108 20.20 9.15 -1.13
C THR A 108 20.88 7.84 -0.75
N PRO A 109 20.19 6.70 -0.76
CA PRO A 109 20.83 5.40 -0.57
C PRO A 109 21.72 5.11 -1.78
N ASP A 110 23.00 4.82 -1.52
CA ASP A 110 23.98 4.50 -2.57
C ASP A 110 24.03 3.00 -2.87
N ARG A 111 23.41 2.18 -2.01
CA ARG A 111 23.39 0.72 -2.10
C ARG A 111 21.98 0.18 -1.83
N VAL A 112 21.67 -0.97 -2.44
CA VAL A 112 20.41 -1.69 -2.18
C VAL A 112 20.27 -2.09 -0.70
N SER A 113 21.38 -2.36 -0.01
CA SER A 113 21.37 -2.65 1.43
C SER A 113 20.78 -1.51 2.27
N ASP A 114 21.06 -0.27 1.90
CA ASP A 114 20.63 0.92 2.65
C ASP A 114 19.13 1.13 2.47
N TYR A 115 18.65 0.91 1.23
CA TYR A 115 17.24 0.86 0.89
C TYR A 115 16.51 -0.21 1.72
N GLU A 116 16.98 -1.46 1.68
CA GLU A 116 16.34 -2.58 2.37
C GLU A 116 16.30 -2.39 3.89
N GLN A 117 17.37 -1.89 4.49
CA GLN A 117 17.42 -1.64 5.93
C GLN A 117 16.35 -0.64 6.36
N VAL A 118 16.20 0.47 5.63
CA VAL A 118 15.24 1.50 6.00
C VAL A 118 13.84 1.04 5.71
N LYS A 119 13.62 0.38 4.56
CA LYS A 119 12.34 -0.25 4.23
C LYS A 119 11.89 -1.16 5.37
N GLN A 120 12.76 -2.04 5.85
CA GLN A 120 12.47 -2.93 6.99
C GLN A 120 12.14 -2.15 8.27
N GLN A 121 12.87 -1.10 8.58
CA GLN A 121 12.61 -0.28 9.78
C GLN A 121 11.24 0.41 9.71
N VAL A 122 10.90 1.01 8.56
CA VAL A 122 9.61 1.69 8.38
C VAL A 122 8.46 0.68 8.41
N LEU A 123 8.62 -0.45 7.72
CA LEU A 123 7.64 -1.55 7.72
C LEU A 123 7.40 -2.12 9.11
N ALA A 124 8.45 -2.32 9.90
CA ALA A 124 8.34 -2.81 11.27
C ALA A 124 7.56 -1.81 12.14
N GLY A 125 7.87 -0.52 12.02
CA GLY A 125 7.14 0.53 12.73
C GLY A 125 5.67 0.62 12.34
N LEU A 126 5.33 0.45 11.06
CA LEU A 126 3.93 0.37 10.63
C LEU A 126 3.24 -0.90 11.12
N ALA A 127 3.90 -2.05 11.07
CA ALA A 127 3.36 -3.30 11.57
C ALA A 127 2.99 -3.19 13.05
N GLU A 128 3.88 -2.60 13.86
CA GLU A 128 3.63 -2.37 15.28
C GLU A 128 2.39 -1.47 15.49
N ARG A 129 2.25 -0.39 14.71
CA ARG A 129 1.09 0.51 14.77
C ARG A 129 -0.21 -0.16 14.32
N PHE A 130 -0.21 -0.91 13.21
CA PHE A 130 -1.39 -1.62 12.74
C PHE A 130 -1.81 -2.76 13.68
N GLN A 131 -0.89 -3.30 14.47
CA GLN A 131 -1.14 -4.41 15.41
C GLN A 131 -1.42 -3.95 16.86
N SER A 132 -1.05 -2.73 17.26
CA SER A 132 -1.06 -2.32 18.68
C SER A 132 -2.43 -2.21 19.34
N ALA A 133 -3.51 -2.07 18.59
CA ALA A 133 -4.85 -1.77 19.13
C ALA A 133 -5.94 -2.78 18.74
N ALA A 134 -5.59 -3.83 18.01
CA ALA A 134 -6.54 -4.65 17.27
C ALA A 134 -6.84 -5.99 17.96
N SER A 135 -7.84 -6.04 18.84
CA SER A 135 -8.30 -7.31 19.44
C SER A 135 -9.51 -7.94 18.73
N ASP A 136 -10.27 -7.15 17.97
CA ASP A 136 -11.41 -7.59 17.17
C ASP A 136 -11.46 -6.89 15.79
N GLY A 137 -12.43 -7.26 14.95
CA GLY A 137 -12.60 -6.71 13.60
C GLY A 137 -12.87 -5.20 13.57
N ASN A 138 -13.68 -4.68 14.48
CA ASN A 138 -14.03 -3.24 14.52
C ASN A 138 -12.84 -2.38 14.92
N GLN A 139 -12.07 -2.85 15.90
CA GLN A 139 -10.83 -2.18 16.30
C GLN A 139 -9.77 -2.20 15.20
N ARG A 140 -9.67 -3.30 14.43
CA ARG A 140 -8.77 -3.37 13.25
C ARG A 140 -9.10 -2.29 12.22
N ILE A 141 -10.39 -2.09 11.93
CA ILE A 141 -10.86 -1.09 10.96
C ILE A 141 -10.55 0.32 11.43
N GLN A 142 -10.89 0.63 12.69
CA GLN A 142 -10.63 1.95 13.25
C GLN A 142 -9.12 2.25 13.26
N ASN A 143 -8.32 1.31 13.74
CA ASN A 143 -6.87 1.45 13.76
C ASN A 143 -6.29 1.59 12.33
N PHE A 144 -6.83 0.86 11.35
CA PHE A 144 -6.45 1.03 9.95
C PHE A 144 -6.69 2.47 9.47
N ASN A 145 -7.90 3.01 9.68
CA ASN A 145 -8.26 4.35 9.25
C ASN A 145 -7.38 5.43 9.93
N GLU A 146 -7.15 5.31 11.24
CA GLU A 146 -6.30 6.22 12.01
C GLU A 146 -4.84 6.19 11.53
N VAL A 147 -4.26 5.00 11.34
CA VAL A 147 -2.86 4.88 10.90
C VAL A 147 -2.70 5.39 9.46
N ILE A 148 -3.65 5.11 8.57
CA ILE A 148 -3.62 5.63 7.20
C ILE A 148 -3.74 7.16 7.20
N ALA A 149 -4.67 7.73 7.97
CA ALA A 149 -4.80 9.17 8.14
C ALA A 149 -3.49 9.82 8.63
N ASP A 150 -2.85 9.22 9.65
CA ASP A 150 -1.56 9.70 10.15
C ASP A 150 -0.46 9.63 9.10
N ILE A 151 -0.46 8.63 8.22
CA ILE A 151 0.47 8.54 7.09
C ILE A 151 0.21 9.71 6.14
N TYR A 152 -1.04 10.01 5.79
CA TYR A 152 -1.39 11.16 4.96
C TYR A 152 -0.88 12.48 5.54
N ASP A 153 -1.14 12.71 6.82
CA ASP A 153 -0.80 13.96 7.50
C ASP A 153 0.71 14.10 7.68
N LYS A 154 1.37 13.07 8.23
CA LYS A 154 2.83 13.06 8.48
C LYS A 154 3.63 13.34 7.20
N TYR A 155 3.12 12.87 6.08
CA TYR A 155 3.83 12.87 4.81
C TYR A 155 3.23 13.80 3.77
N SER A 156 2.21 14.59 4.14
CA SER A 156 1.50 15.51 3.25
C SER A 156 1.14 14.89 1.91
N LEU A 157 0.60 13.67 1.94
CA LEU A 157 0.25 12.93 0.72
C LEU A 157 -1.02 13.49 0.09
N ASN A 158 -1.13 13.40 -1.24
CA ASN A 158 -2.31 13.84 -1.95
C ASN A 158 -3.37 12.74 -1.96
N ARG A 159 -4.51 13.00 -1.31
CA ARG A 159 -5.68 12.11 -1.22
C ARG A 159 -6.32 11.73 -2.57
N TYR A 160 -6.01 12.45 -3.65
CA TYR A 160 -6.48 12.13 -5.01
C TYR A 160 -5.51 11.25 -5.79
N LYS A 161 -4.37 10.88 -5.20
CA LYS A 161 -3.31 10.09 -5.85
C LYS A 161 -3.25 8.68 -5.27
N ILE A 162 -4.40 8.04 -5.16
CA ILE A 162 -4.56 6.74 -4.54
C ILE A 162 -5.04 5.75 -5.60
N ALA A 163 -4.47 4.56 -5.57
CA ALA A 163 -5.06 3.41 -6.25
C ALA A 163 -5.05 2.21 -5.33
N TYR A 164 -5.84 1.22 -5.68
CA TYR A 164 -5.80 -0.08 -5.03
C TYR A 164 -5.87 -1.20 -6.07
N SER A 165 -5.45 -2.39 -5.65
CA SER A 165 -5.66 -3.60 -6.41
C SER A 165 -6.00 -4.75 -5.48
N LEU A 166 -6.82 -5.67 -5.99
CA LEU A 166 -7.25 -6.87 -5.28
C LEU A 166 -6.70 -8.08 -6.01
N LYS A 167 -5.72 -8.77 -5.40
CA LYS A 167 -4.99 -9.89 -6.01
C LYS A 167 -4.99 -11.11 -5.10
#